data_AF-A0A7X8W390-F1
#
_entry.id   AF-A0A7X8W390-F1
#
_cell.length_a   1.000
_cell.length_b   1.000
_cell.length_c   1.000
_cell.angle_alpha   90.00
_cell.angle_beta   90.00
_cell.angle_gamma   90.00
#
_symmetry.space_group_name_H-M   'P 1'
#
loop_
_entity.id
_entity.type
_entity.pdbx_description
1 polymer ?
#
loop_
_entity_poly.entity_id
_entity_poly.type
_entity_poly.pdbx_seq_one_letter_code
_entity_poly.pdbx_strand_id
1 'polypeptide(L)'
;MAEVTMDKIVSLCRRRGFIFQSSEIYGSLNGAYDYGPMGVELKNNIRDFWWKEMTRLHDDIVGLDASILMHPRVWEASGHVSNFSDPMVDCKVCKARFRADQIDLNAPCPNCGNKNSFTEPKNFNLMFSTHI
;
A
#
# COMPACT_ATOMS: atom_id res chain seq x y z
N MET A 1 -22.64 18.22 -15.13
CA MET A 1 -22.59 16.82 -14.65
C MET A 1 -22.28 16.82 -13.16
N ALA A 2 -22.78 15.85 -12.40
CA ALA A 2 -22.38 15.56 -11.02
C ALA A 2 -20.85 15.61 -10.81
N GLU A 3 -20.30 16.42 -9.92
CA GLU A 3 -18.88 16.28 -9.53
C GLU A 3 -18.67 14.91 -8.84
N VAL A 4 -17.70 14.14 -9.32
CA VAL A 4 -17.34 12.82 -8.77
C VAL A 4 -16.23 13.01 -7.75
N THR A 5 -16.54 12.76 -6.48
CA THR A 5 -15.57 12.82 -5.37
C THR A 5 -15.10 11.42 -5.01
N MET A 6 -13.95 11.33 -4.32
CA MET A 6 -13.42 10.03 -3.88
C MET A 6 -14.41 9.30 -2.95
N ASP A 7 -15.06 10.02 -2.03
CA ASP A 7 -16.07 9.43 -1.13
C ASP A 7 -17.24 8.79 -1.89
N LYS A 8 -17.65 9.39 -3.01
CA LYS A 8 -18.71 8.81 -3.86
C LYS A 8 -18.25 7.51 -4.52
N ILE A 9 -16.99 7.44 -4.94
CA ILE A 9 -16.39 6.23 -5.54
C ILE A 9 -16.29 5.14 -4.47
N VAL A 10 -15.72 5.43 -3.30
CA VAL A 10 -15.60 4.48 -2.18
C VAL A 10 -16.97 3.95 -1.76
N SER A 11 -17.96 4.84 -1.61
CA SER A 11 -19.35 4.46 -1.30
C SER A 11 -19.96 3.55 -2.37
N LEU A 12 -19.71 3.82 -3.66
CA LEU A 12 -20.17 2.96 -4.75
C LEU A 12 -19.51 1.57 -4.68
N CYS A 13 -18.19 1.52 -4.51
CA CYS A 13 -17.44 0.28 -4.44
C CYS A 13 -17.97 -0.64 -3.34
N ARG A 14 -18.19 -0.09 -2.14
CA ARG A 14 -18.74 -0.85 -1.01
C ARG A 14 -20.17 -1.32 -1.27
N ARG A 15 -21.06 -0.45 -1.77
CA ARG A 15 -22.48 -0.80 -2.00
C ARG A 15 -22.69 -1.79 -3.16
N ARG A 16 -21.77 -1.84 -4.12
CA ARG A 16 -21.90 -2.65 -5.35
C ARG A 16 -20.99 -3.88 -5.37
N GLY A 17 -20.31 -4.18 -4.27
CA GLY A 17 -19.50 -5.39 -4.16
C GLY A 17 -18.21 -5.36 -4.98
N PHE A 18 -17.57 -4.20 -5.09
CA PHE A 18 -16.24 -4.08 -5.70
C PHE A 18 -15.12 -4.24 -4.67
N ILE A 19 -15.06 -3.36 -3.67
CA ILE A 19 -13.96 -3.32 -2.69
C ILE A 19 -14.55 -3.13 -1.30
N PHE A 20 -14.05 -3.89 -0.34
CA PHE A 20 -14.36 -3.82 1.08
C PHE A 20 -13.10 -3.59 1.90
N GLN A 21 -13.25 -2.99 3.08
CA GLN A 21 -12.16 -2.89 4.03
C GLN A 21 -11.85 -4.28 4.57
N SER A 22 -10.59 -4.72 4.51
CA SER A 22 -10.26 -6.07 4.95
C SER A 22 -10.45 -6.22 6.46
N SER A 23 -11.00 -7.35 6.89
CA SER A 23 -11.27 -7.65 8.30
C SER A 23 -12.23 -6.65 8.98
N GLU A 24 -13.17 -6.09 8.22
CA GLU A 24 -14.07 -5.01 8.65
C GLU A 24 -14.77 -5.30 10.00
N ILE A 25 -15.31 -6.51 10.17
CA ILE A 25 -16.04 -6.92 11.39
C ILE A 25 -15.15 -7.04 12.63
N TYR A 26 -13.82 -7.00 12.47
CA TYR A 26 -12.83 -7.06 13.54
C TYR A 26 -12.10 -5.74 13.75
N GLY A 27 -12.65 -4.62 13.26
CA GLY A 27 -12.03 -3.30 13.40
C GLY A 27 -11.11 -2.92 12.25
N SER A 28 -11.09 -3.71 11.17
CA SER A 28 -10.35 -3.46 9.94
C SER A 28 -8.82 -3.55 10.05
N LEU A 29 -8.17 -3.80 8.93
CA LEU A 29 -6.72 -3.68 8.79
C LEU A 29 -6.36 -2.55 7.82
N ASN A 30 -5.79 -1.46 8.33
CA ASN A 30 -5.38 -0.33 7.50
C ASN A 30 -4.39 -0.77 6.40
N GLY A 31 -4.64 -0.32 5.17
CA GLY A 31 -3.83 -0.67 4.01
C GLY A 31 -4.19 -2.02 3.35
N ALA A 32 -5.10 -2.80 3.93
CA ALA A 32 -5.58 -4.07 3.35
C ALA A 32 -7.05 -3.99 2.95
N TYR A 33 -7.39 -4.53 1.77
CA TYR A 33 -8.73 -4.49 1.20
C TYR A 33 -9.09 -5.81 0.52
N ASP A 34 -10.37 -6.18 0.59
CA ASP A 34 -10.91 -7.40 0.00
C ASP A 34 -11.73 -7.08 -1.25
N TYR A 35 -11.51 -7.83 -2.33
CA TYR A 35 -12.28 -7.68 -3.58
C TYR A 35 -13.58 -8.48 -3.49
N GLY A 36 -14.71 -7.79 -3.67
CA GLY A 36 -16.04 -8.42 -3.75
C GLY A 36 -16.31 -9.05 -5.12
N PRO A 37 -17.53 -9.60 -5.35
CA PRO A 37 -17.87 -10.30 -6.59
C PRO A 37 -17.64 -9.47 -7.86
N MET A 38 -18.05 -8.21 -7.88
CA MET A 38 -17.83 -7.34 -9.05
C MET A 38 -16.37 -6.90 -9.15
N GLY A 39 -15.69 -6.76 -8.02
CA GLY A 39 -14.28 -6.35 -7.96
C GLY A 39 -13.35 -7.42 -8.49
N VAL A 40 -13.58 -8.69 -8.15
CA VAL A 40 -12.76 -9.80 -8.65
C VAL A 40 -12.93 -9.99 -10.16
N GLU A 41 -14.15 -9.87 -10.69
CA GLU A 41 -14.39 -9.91 -12.14
C GLU A 41 -13.68 -8.77 -12.86
N LEU A 42 -13.81 -7.54 -12.36
CA LEU A 42 -13.11 -6.38 -12.93
C LEU A 42 -11.58 -6.57 -12.89
N LYS A 43 -11.04 -7.01 -11.75
CA LYS A 43 -9.61 -7.25 -11.58
C LYS A 43 -9.10 -8.33 -12.54
N ASN A 44 -9.83 -9.43 -12.67
CA ASN A 44 -9.48 -10.52 -13.58
C ASN A 44 -9.52 -10.05 -15.04
N ASN A 45 -10.54 -9.31 -15.44
CA ASN A 45 -10.62 -8.75 -16.80
C ASN A 45 -9.43 -7.86 -17.14
N ILE A 46 -9.01 -6.99 -16.20
CA ILE A 46 -7.82 -6.14 -16.39
C ILE A 46 -6.54 -6.98 -16.46
N ARG A 47 -6.37 -7.94 -15.55
CA ARG A 47 -5.22 -8.86 -15.54
C ARG A 47 -5.11 -9.63 -16.85
N ASP A 48 -6.22 -10.22 -17.32
CA ASP A 48 -6.24 -11.09 -18.49
C ASP A 48 -6.00 -10.29 -19.78
N PHE A 49 -6.55 -9.07 -19.84
CA PHE A 49 -6.23 -8.12 -20.90
C PHE A 49 -4.73 -7.83 -20.92
N TRP A 50 -4.16 -7.40 -19.79
CA TRP A 50 -2.74 -7.07 -19.69
C TRP A 50 -1.84 -8.26 -20.01
N TRP A 51 -2.15 -9.45 -19.51
CA TRP A 51 -1.39 -10.67 -19.78
C TRP A 51 -1.37 -10.99 -21.27
N LYS A 52 -2.52 -10.92 -21.93
CA LYS A 52 -2.63 -11.15 -23.38
C LYS A 52 -1.77 -10.14 -24.14
N GLU A 53 -1.97 -8.85 -23.89
CA GLU A 53 -1.23 -7.79 -24.57
C GLU A 53 0.27 -8.00 -24.41
N MET A 54 0.75 -8.21 -23.18
CA MET A 54 2.19 -8.31 -22.91
C MET A 54 2.83 -9.61 -23.39
N THR A 55 2.18 -10.77 -23.22
CA THR A 55 2.88 -12.07 -23.39
C THR A 55 2.44 -12.88 -24.62
N ARG A 56 1.28 -12.57 -25.21
CA ARG A 56 0.73 -13.35 -26.33
C ARG A 56 0.77 -12.61 -27.66
N LEU A 57 0.90 -11.28 -27.61
CA LEU A 57 0.98 -10.42 -28.79
C LEU A 57 2.40 -9.91 -29.06
N HIS A 58 3.36 -10.25 -28.19
CA HIS A 58 4.77 -9.92 -28.34
C HIS A 58 5.60 -11.20 -28.33
N ASP A 59 6.59 -11.29 -29.23
CA ASP A 59 7.45 -12.46 -29.39
C ASP A 59 8.62 -12.49 -28.39
N ASP A 60 8.85 -11.39 -27.65
CA ASP A 60 10.02 -11.15 -26.80
C ASP A 60 9.70 -11.04 -25.31
N ILE A 61 8.46 -11.36 -24.91
CA ILE A 61 8.01 -11.28 -23.52
C ILE A 61 7.43 -12.63 -23.09
N VAL A 62 8.02 -13.22 -22.05
CA VAL A 62 7.64 -14.54 -21.55
C VAL A 62 6.96 -14.46 -20.18
N GLY A 63 5.93 -15.30 -20.00
CA GLY A 63 5.25 -15.44 -18.71
C GLY A 63 6.10 -16.22 -17.69
N LEU A 64 6.08 -15.76 -16.44
CA LEU A 64 6.73 -16.41 -15.30
C LEU A 64 5.86 -16.21 -14.05
N ASP A 65 5.81 -17.21 -13.17
CA ASP A 65 5.19 -17.11 -11.85
C ASP A 65 6.20 -17.56 -10.78
N ALA A 66 6.47 -16.69 -9.81
CA ALA A 66 7.53 -16.85 -8.82
C ALA A 66 6.96 -16.78 -7.40
N SER A 67 7.67 -17.35 -6.42
CA SER A 67 7.25 -17.29 -5.02
C SER A 67 7.31 -15.87 -4.45
N ILE A 68 6.36 -15.53 -3.58
CA ILE A 68 6.37 -14.25 -2.84
C ILE A 68 7.52 -14.20 -1.84
N LEU A 69 7.77 -15.31 -1.14
CA LEU A 69 8.89 -15.43 -0.21
C LEU A 69 10.16 -15.75 -0.99
N MET A 70 11.24 -15.01 -0.70
CA MET A 70 12.53 -15.16 -1.35
C MET A 70 13.66 -15.16 -0.33
N HIS A 71 14.78 -15.83 -0.67
CA HIS A 71 15.97 -15.87 0.16
C HIS A 71 16.55 -14.46 0.38
N PRO A 72 16.97 -14.07 1.61
CA PRO A 72 17.40 -12.70 1.94
C PRO A 72 18.47 -12.10 1.00
N ARG A 73 19.44 -12.91 0.57
CA ARG A 73 20.48 -12.51 -0.39
C ARG A 73 19.94 -11.92 -1.71
N VAL A 74 18.74 -12.28 -2.15
CA VAL A 74 18.11 -11.69 -3.34
C VAL A 74 17.81 -10.20 -3.10
N TRP A 75 17.32 -9.85 -1.92
CA TRP A 75 17.00 -8.49 -1.52
C TRP A 75 18.25 -7.66 -1.21
N GLU A 76 19.31 -8.31 -0.72
CA GLU A 76 20.63 -7.68 -0.56
C GLU A 76 21.24 -7.35 -1.92
N ALA A 77 21.31 -8.33 -2.83
CA ALA A 77 21.91 -8.17 -4.15
C ALA A 77 21.17 -7.14 -5.02
N SER A 78 19.85 -7.05 -4.90
CA SER A 78 19.04 -6.03 -5.57
C SER A 78 19.07 -4.66 -4.88
N GLY A 79 19.69 -4.56 -3.69
CA GLY A 79 19.82 -3.31 -2.94
C GLY A 79 18.59 -2.88 -2.13
N HIS A 80 17.51 -3.68 -2.10
CA HIS A 80 16.28 -3.34 -1.38
C HIS A 80 16.51 -3.24 0.14
N VAL A 81 17.40 -4.07 0.70
CA VAL A 81 17.75 -4.02 2.13
C VAL A 81 18.28 -2.63 2.53
N SER A 82 19.10 -2.01 1.68
CA SER A 82 19.75 -0.73 1.97
C SER A 82 18.91 0.48 1.57
N ASN A 83 18.10 0.37 0.51
CA ASN A 83 17.54 1.54 -0.18
C ASN A 83 16.00 1.61 -0.15
N PHE A 84 15.29 0.53 0.18
CA PHE A 84 13.83 0.52 0.16
C PHE A 84 13.25 1.02 1.48
N SER A 85 13.40 2.31 1.74
CA SER A 85 13.00 2.95 2.99
C SER A 85 12.36 4.32 2.80
N ASP A 86 11.37 4.64 3.64
CA ASP A 86 10.81 5.99 3.75
C ASP A 86 11.36 6.70 5.00
N PRO A 87 11.49 8.05 4.98
CA PRO A 87 11.82 8.82 6.17
C PRO A 87 10.61 8.90 7.10
N MET A 88 10.73 8.37 8.31
CA MET A 88 9.67 8.33 9.31
C MET A 88 9.99 9.19 10.52
N VAL A 89 8.96 9.79 11.10
CA VAL A 89 8.99 10.49 12.39
C VAL A 89 7.92 9.95 13.32
N ASP A 90 8.20 9.92 14.61
CA ASP A 90 7.24 9.55 15.64
C ASP A 90 6.85 10.80 16.44
N CYS A 91 5.56 10.94 16.78
CA CYS A 91 5.14 11.93 17.76
C CYS A 91 5.47 11.42 19.16
N LYS A 92 6.32 12.13 19.90
CA LYS A 92 6.74 11.77 21.27
C LYS A 92 5.57 11.68 22.26
N VAL A 93 4.45 12.37 21.98
CA VAL A 93 3.25 12.42 22.83
C VAL A 93 2.29 11.26 22.54
N CYS A 94 1.73 11.19 21.32
CA CYS A 94 0.72 10.18 20.99
C CYS A 94 1.29 8.89 20.41
N LYS A 95 2.62 8.82 20.18
CA LYS A 95 3.33 7.68 19.59
C LYS A 95 2.90 7.30 18.17
N ALA A 96 2.05 8.12 17.53
CA ALA A 96 1.72 7.95 16.13
C ALA A 96 2.95 8.20 15.26
N ARG A 97 3.06 7.42 14.20
CA ARG A 97 4.15 7.48 13.22
C ARG A 97 3.66 8.08 11.92
N PHE A 98 4.48 8.93 11.33
CA PHE A 98 4.17 9.63 10.09
C PHE A 98 5.37 9.59 9.15
N ARG A 99 5.07 9.66 7.85
CA ARG A 99 6.06 9.92 6.81
C ARG A 99 6.49 11.38 6.87
N ALA A 100 7.78 11.60 7.09
CA ALA A 100 8.35 12.94 7.29
C ALA A 100 8.19 13.84 6.06
N ASP A 101 8.12 13.24 4.87
CA ASP A 101 7.94 13.91 3.59
C ASP A 101 6.47 14.23 3.26
N GLN A 102 5.52 13.77 4.07
CA GLN A 102 4.07 13.97 3.86
C GLN A 102 3.43 14.94 4.85
N ILE A 103 4.18 15.44 5.83
CA ILE A 103 3.67 16.36 6.84
C ILE A 103 4.65 17.52 7.05
N ASP A 104 4.13 18.67 7.50
CA ASP A 104 4.97 19.75 8.01
C ASP A 104 5.40 19.44 9.44
N LEU A 105 6.70 19.20 9.65
CA LEU A 105 7.26 18.88 10.96
C LEU A 105 7.20 20.05 11.95
N ASN A 106 7.01 21.28 11.48
CA ASN A 106 6.82 22.46 12.33
C ASN A 106 5.35 22.67 12.72
N ALA A 107 4.42 22.00 12.02
CA ALA A 107 3.01 22.07 12.33
C ALA A 107 2.66 21.23 13.58
N PRO A 108 1.53 21.52 14.24
CA PRO A 108 0.99 20.63 15.26
C PRO A 108 0.80 19.21 14.71
N CYS A 109 1.05 18.19 15.55
CA CYS A 109 0.82 16.81 15.16
C CYS A 109 -0.62 16.61 14.65
N PRO A 110 -0.84 16.04 13.44
CA PRO A 110 -2.17 15.92 12.86
C PRO A 110 -3.09 14.97 13.64
N ASN A 111 -2.53 14.09 14.48
CA ASN A 111 -3.30 13.16 15.30
C ASN A 111 -3.68 13.73 16.69
N CYS A 112 -2.80 14.50 17.34
CA CYS A 112 -3.02 14.95 18.73
C CYS A 112 -2.86 16.47 18.97
N GLY A 113 -2.53 17.25 17.94
CA GLY A 113 -2.43 18.71 18.02
C GLY A 113 -1.22 19.27 18.78
N ASN A 114 -0.29 18.43 19.26
CA ASN A 114 0.89 18.91 19.99
C ASN A 114 1.98 19.42 19.04
N LYS A 115 2.45 20.64 19.27
CA LYS A 115 3.59 21.25 18.55
C LYS A 115 4.94 20.71 19.05
N ASN A 116 5.97 20.78 18.21
CA ASN A 116 7.36 20.39 18.55
C ASN A 116 7.47 18.98 19.15
N SER A 117 6.57 18.10 18.73
CA SER A 117 6.42 16.76 19.31
C SER A 117 7.10 15.68 18.49
N PHE A 118 7.54 15.96 17.26
CA PHE A 118 8.15 14.97 16.37
C PHE A 118 9.60 14.64 16.76
N THR A 119 10.01 13.40 16.49
CA THR A 119 11.42 12.99 16.52
C THR A 119 12.16 13.48 15.28
N GLU A 120 13.48 13.32 15.29
CA GLU A 120 14.26 13.43 14.06
C GLU A 120 13.82 12.34 13.05
N PRO A 121 13.76 12.67 11.75
CA PRO A 121 13.48 11.69 10.71
C PRO A 121 14.51 10.56 10.69
N LYS A 122 14.03 9.32 10.58
CA LYS A 122 14.86 8.13 10.40
C LYS A 122 14.32 7.28 9.27
N ASN A 123 15.21 6.69 8.48
CA ASN A 123 14.81 5.77 7.42
C ASN A 123 14.23 4.48 8.03
N PHE A 124 13.03 4.12 7.60
CA PHE A 124 12.35 2.88 7.97
C PHE A 124 12.23 1.98 6.74
N ASN A 125 12.81 0.78 6.78
CA ASN A 125 12.72 -0.17 5.68
C ASN A 125 11.27 -0.66 5.53
N LEU A 126 10.77 -0.67 4.30
CA LEU A 126 9.37 -0.97 3.98
C LEU A 126 9.10 -2.47 3.69
N MET A 127 10.13 -3.32 3.68
CA MET A 127 9.97 -4.75 3.47
C MET A 127 9.39 -5.44 4.71
N PHE A 128 8.48 -6.39 4.50
CA PHE A 128 8.02 -7.28 5.56
C PHE A 128 9.04 -8.39 5.81
N SER A 129 9.52 -8.51 7.04
CA SER A 129 10.37 -9.61 7.46
C SER A 129 9.55 -10.78 8.02
N THR A 130 10.00 -12.00 7.75
CA THR A 130 9.44 -13.24 8.31
C THR A 130 10.55 -14.28 8.49
N HIS A 131 10.28 -15.31 9.31
CA HIS A 131 11.19 -16.40 9.57
C HIS A 131 10.48 -17.71 9.25
N ILE A 132 11.12 -18.56 8.45
CA ILE A 132 10.61 -19.86 8.00
C ILE A 132 11.38 -20.96 8.71
#